data_AF-A0A967C5V6-F1
#
_entry.id   AF-A0A967C5V6-F1
#
_cell.length_a   1.000
_cell.length_b   1.000
_cell.length_c   1.000
_cell.angle_alpha   90.00
_cell.angle_beta   90.00
_cell.angle_gamma   90.00
#
_symmetry.space_group_name_H-M   'P 1'
#
loop_
_entity.id
_entity.type
_entity.pdbx_description
1 polymer ?
#
loop_
_entity_poly.entity_id
_entity_poly.type
_entity_poly.pdbx_seq_one_letter_code
_entity_poly.pdbx_strand_id
1 'polypeptide(L)'
;THGVKGGAISDFNLAAGGQILKLEATVKKSELTYTPSTGGDPIKASFRPTSGDLQGDVVFNRLLSAPVVSNQSQSLVIGQTGINFALKVNEASSTRADASTVVDLKPLLDGLNTTNKRLAYFVYDTPVAGAAPVATPFTWDPIKKGGARFYDLDGDGTAETVDLTFIDGGYGDKDGAKNGVIVDPSTPGVVDLKPVLTTTSGSSALTVSDPADTASPAAVLLKVALTTKAASVNQIGYVALAATESDTITYEQLRDRGTIILANLENSEAESTDLSRINLERTISVINGQKLVLFEVVDSTLESLLSKNSTIAAMGSSFRTLDLNKTSDNLVLASKGGNSVAVALQDASKQQGLGDLISSKMGESPILDFSGLSGRDLSGTVSIAREATHDTTIGFYRIQRADGAVLDPITNTLVTPGSAGYQAAALSSANLFTGFGALSVDYGATRTDTITSFRDAGLLAPFATVKQTGDTWFSFKLANSDGLEHFRTLGSGSIGLEDFKGGFDQDFDDNIVSFTFKLVPTLA
;
A
#
# COMPACT_ATOMS: atom_id res chain seq x y z
N THR A 1 41.91 -22.14 44.95
CA THR A 1 41.82 -22.83 43.65
C THR A 1 41.02 -21.95 42.71
N HIS A 2 41.69 -21.52 41.64
CA HIS A 2 41.25 -20.85 40.41
C HIS A 2 39.74 -20.91 40.08
N GLY A 3 39.07 -19.88 39.56
CA GLY A 3 39.58 -18.69 38.88
C GLY A 3 38.55 -17.58 38.65
N VAL A 4 39.09 -16.45 38.22
CA VAL A 4 38.52 -15.11 38.01
C VAL A 4 38.00 -14.93 36.58
N LYS A 5 36.95 -14.11 36.40
CA LYS A 5 36.72 -13.06 35.36
C LYS A 5 35.48 -12.28 35.83
N GLY A 6 35.49 -11.00 36.20
CA GLY A 6 36.20 -9.81 35.69
C GLY A 6 35.27 -9.08 34.71
N GLY A 7 34.79 -7.85 34.92
CA GLY A 7 35.07 -6.84 35.94
C GLY A 7 34.06 -5.68 35.89
N ALA A 8 34.13 -4.83 36.90
CA ALA A 8 33.45 -3.53 36.97
C ALA A 8 34.38 -2.44 36.43
N ILE A 9 33.86 -1.50 35.63
CA ILE A 9 34.34 -0.13 35.37
C ILE A 9 33.13 0.63 34.79
N SER A 10 32.77 1.87 35.09
CA SER A 10 32.95 2.81 36.21
C SER A 10 32.14 4.06 35.79
N ASP A 11 31.79 4.87 36.77
CA ASP A 11 31.19 6.20 36.66
C ASP A 11 31.60 7.03 35.42
N PHE A 12 30.61 7.57 34.72
CA PHE A 12 30.78 8.78 33.94
C PHE A 12 30.08 9.92 34.67
N ASN A 13 30.91 10.77 35.27
CA ASN A 13 30.52 12.00 35.94
C ASN A 13 30.44 13.09 34.86
N LEU A 14 29.23 13.51 34.47
CA LEU A 14 29.04 14.69 33.62
C LEU A 14 28.76 15.90 34.51
N ALA A 15 29.83 16.68 34.71
CA ALA A 15 29.77 18.03 35.23
C ALA A 15 29.02 18.96 34.27
N ALA A 16 28.48 20.01 34.87
CA ALA A 16 27.64 21.06 34.30
C ALA A 16 28.03 21.56 32.89
N GLY A 17 27.00 21.77 32.06
CA GLY A 17 27.07 22.60 30.86
C GLY A 17 26.90 21.83 29.55
N GLY A 18 25.65 21.53 29.20
CA GLY A 18 25.28 20.99 27.89
C GLY A 18 23.93 20.28 27.98
N GLN A 19 22.88 20.87 27.41
CA GLN A 19 21.63 20.15 27.21
C GLN A 19 21.91 18.95 26.30
N ILE A 20 21.98 17.76 26.90
CA ILE A 20 21.84 16.51 26.15
C ILE A 20 20.36 16.43 25.79
N LEU A 21 20.04 16.76 24.54
CA LEU A 21 18.80 16.31 23.93
C LEU A 21 18.80 14.78 23.98
N LYS A 22 18.05 14.21 24.91
CA LYS A 22 17.57 12.84 24.77
C LYS A 22 16.61 12.86 23.59
N LEU A 23 17.05 12.34 22.44
CA LEU A 23 16.14 11.94 21.40
C LEU A 23 15.37 10.73 21.95
N GLU A 24 14.13 10.94 22.35
CA GLU A 24 13.20 9.84 22.64
C GLU A 24 12.87 9.14 21.33
N ALA A 25 13.65 8.11 20.98
CA ALA A 25 13.27 7.15 19.96
C ALA A 25 12.04 6.39 20.47
N THR A 26 10.87 6.93 20.18
CA THR A 26 9.59 6.41 20.63
C THR A 26 9.17 5.30 19.66
N VAL A 27 9.76 4.12 19.80
CA VAL A 27 9.24 2.92 19.14
C VAL A 27 7.97 2.51 19.88
N LYS A 28 6.84 3.15 19.57
CA LYS A 28 5.51 2.77 20.08
C LYS A 28 5.00 1.52 19.34
N LYS A 29 5.67 0.39 19.56
CA LYS A 29 5.11 -0.93 19.30
C LYS A 29 4.48 -1.42 20.60
N SER A 30 3.19 -1.72 20.59
CA SER A 30 2.57 -2.45 21.70
C SER A 30 2.48 -3.93 21.31
N GLU A 31 3.28 -4.76 21.97
CA GLU A 31 3.02 -6.19 22.01
C GLU A 31 1.86 -6.46 22.97
N LEU A 32 0.85 -7.13 22.47
CA LEU A 32 -0.41 -7.40 23.14
C LEU A 32 -0.55 -8.89 23.37
N THR A 33 -1.20 -9.26 24.46
CA THR A 33 -1.53 -10.65 24.77
C THR A 33 -3.04 -10.78 24.89
N TYR A 34 -3.62 -11.77 24.22
CA TYR A 34 -5.04 -12.07 24.23
C TYR A 34 -5.30 -13.51 24.65
N THR A 35 -6.31 -13.75 25.49
CA THR A 35 -6.71 -15.10 25.88
C THR A 35 -7.93 -15.54 25.05
N PRO A 36 -7.83 -16.64 24.27
CA PRO A 36 -8.94 -17.14 23.46
C PRO A 36 -10.18 -17.51 24.26
N SER A 37 -11.35 -17.30 23.66
CA SER A 37 -12.66 -17.56 24.28
C SER A 37 -12.94 -19.03 24.57
N THR A 38 -12.35 -19.93 23.80
CA THR A 38 -12.44 -21.39 23.96
C THR A 38 -11.48 -21.93 25.03
N GLY A 39 -10.68 -21.07 25.67
CA GLY A 39 -9.49 -21.47 26.41
C GLY A 39 -8.32 -21.83 25.48
N GLY A 40 -7.12 -21.93 26.05
CA GLY A 40 -5.88 -22.23 25.34
C GLY A 40 -4.74 -21.26 25.67
N ASP A 41 -3.62 -21.41 24.95
CA ASP A 41 -2.45 -20.56 25.15
C ASP A 41 -2.75 -19.11 24.74
N PRO A 42 -2.25 -18.11 25.49
CA PRO A 42 -2.41 -16.71 25.10
C PRO A 42 -1.80 -16.43 23.73
N ILE A 43 -2.54 -15.73 22.89
CA ILE A 43 -2.10 -15.27 21.57
C ILE A 43 -1.32 -13.97 21.77
N LYS A 44 -0.07 -13.96 21.30
CA LYS A 44 0.71 -12.72 21.13
C LYS A 44 0.31 -12.05 19.83
N ALA A 45 0.09 -10.75 19.90
CA ALA A 45 -0.27 -9.93 18.76
C ALA A 45 0.48 -8.61 18.82
N SER A 46 0.68 -8.00 17.66
CA SER A 46 1.35 -6.72 17.54
C SER A 46 0.39 -5.68 16.97
N PHE A 47 0.53 -4.46 17.46
CA PHE A 47 -0.09 -3.26 16.93
C PHE A 47 1.01 -2.28 16.54
N ARG A 48 0.94 -1.75 15.32
CA ARG A 48 2.00 -0.95 14.70
C ARG A 48 1.40 0.27 14.01
N PRO A 49 1.41 1.46 14.65
CA PRO A 49 1.12 2.71 13.97
C PRO A 49 2.07 2.88 12.77
N THR A 50 1.51 3.09 11.59
CA THR A 50 2.24 3.41 10.36
C THR A 50 2.16 4.90 10.03
N SER A 51 1.15 5.59 10.56
CA SER A 51 1.09 7.04 10.68
C SER A 51 0.29 7.46 11.91
N GLY A 52 0.58 8.65 12.44
CA GLY A 52 0.04 9.11 13.71
C GLY A 52 0.72 8.51 14.94
N ASP A 53 0.41 9.05 16.11
CA ASP A 53 0.98 8.65 17.39
C ASP A 53 -0.06 7.98 18.28
N LEU A 54 0.23 6.78 18.76
CA LEU A 54 -0.62 6.13 19.77
C LEU A 54 -0.76 7.00 21.03
N GLN A 55 -2.01 7.21 21.44
CA GLN A 55 -2.40 7.83 22.71
C GLN A 55 -3.07 6.78 23.61
N GLY A 56 -2.55 6.62 24.84
CA GLY A 56 -3.08 5.65 25.79
C GLY A 56 -2.75 4.20 25.43
N ASP A 57 -3.54 3.28 25.97
CA ASP A 57 -3.36 1.85 25.82
C ASP A 57 -4.08 1.31 24.59
N VAL A 58 -3.59 0.17 24.08
CA VAL A 58 -4.28 -0.65 23.08
C VAL A 58 -4.79 -1.90 23.78
N VAL A 59 -6.09 -2.21 23.62
CA VAL A 59 -6.71 -3.33 24.34
C VAL A 59 -7.58 -4.16 23.41
N PHE A 60 -7.45 -5.49 23.49
CA PHE A 60 -8.43 -6.41 22.93
C PHE A 60 -9.54 -6.66 23.94
N ASN A 61 -10.78 -6.42 23.52
CA ASN A 61 -11.97 -6.60 24.36
C ASN A 61 -12.92 -7.60 23.72
N ARG A 62 -13.34 -8.59 24.49
CA ARG A 62 -14.43 -9.48 24.09
C ARG A 62 -15.77 -8.88 24.53
N LEU A 63 -16.62 -8.61 23.55
CA LEU A 63 -17.96 -8.08 23.72
C LEU A 63 -18.93 -9.17 24.19
N LEU A 64 -19.88 -8.79 25.05
CA LEU A 64 -20.94 -9.69 25.53
C LEU A 64 -21.89 -10.13 24.41
N SER A 65 -22.08 -9.27 23.41
CA SER A 65 -22.91 -9.52 22.23
C SER A 65 -22.18 -9.01 21.00
N ALA A 66 -22.28 -9.75 19.90
CA ALA A 66 -21.70 -9.31 18.63
C ALA A 66 -22.34 -7.97 18.20
N PRO A 67 -21.55 -7.04 17.65
CA PRO A 67 -22.12 -5.83 17.06
C PRO A 67 -23.11 -6.16 15.93
N VAL A 68 -24.05 -5.27 15.71
CA VAL A 68 -25.09 -5.41 14.69
C VAL A 68 -25.08 -4.23 13.73
N VAL A 69 -25.43 -4.48 12.48
CA VAL A 69 -25.63 -3.44 11.46
C VAL A 69 -27.09 -3.42 11.00
N SER A 70 -27.55 -2.26 10.54
CA SER A 70 -28.87 -2.16 9.90
C SER A 70 -28.93 -3.07 8.66
N ASN A 71 -30.03 -3.80 8.48
CA ASN A 71 -30.22 -4.72 7.35
C ASN A 71 -29.12 -5.78 7.21
N GLN A 72 -28.59 -6.25 8.34
CA GLN A 72 -27.57 -7.29 8.35
C GLN A 72 -28.04 -8.53 7.59
N SER A 73 -27.26 -8.93 6.58
CA SER A 73 -27.45 -10.18 5.87
C SER A 73 -27.32 -11.38 6.82
N GLN A 74 -28.08 -12.44 6.55
CA GLN A 74 -28.00 -13.67 7.35
C GLN A 74 -26.64 -14.37 7.23
N SER A 75 -25.90 -14.14 6.13
CA SER A 75 -24.57 -14.71 5.94
C SER A 75 -23.45 -13.90 6.62
N LEU A 76 -23.74 -12.66 7.04
CA LEU A 76 -22.79 -11.77 7.70
C LEU A 76 -22.73 -12.07 9.21
N VAL A 77 -21.55 -12.46 9.68
CA VAL A 77 -21.24 -12.68 11.10
C VAL A 77 -20.16 -11.70 11.53
N ILE A 78 -20.47 -10.83 12.50
CA ILE A 78 -19.51 -9.86 13.06
C ILE A 78 -18.86 -10.47 14.31
N GLY A 79 -17.55 -10.30 14.45
CA GLY A 79 -16.77 -10.81 15.57
C GLY A 79 -17.17 -10.15 16.90
N GLN A 80 -16.97 -10.89 17.99
CA GLN A 80 -17.15 -10.36 19.34
C GLN A 80 -15.85 -9.81 19.93
N THR A 81 -14.70 -10.13 19.35
CA THR A 81 -13.41 -9.62 19.83
C THR A 81 -13.04 -8.38 19.04
N GLY A 82 -13.11 -7.23 19.68
CA GLY A 82 -12.67 -5.96 19.10
C GLY A 82 -11.33 -5.50 19.66
N ILE A 83 -10.71 -4.55 18.97
CA ILE A 83 -9.58 -3.76 19.46
C ILE A 83 -10.07 -2.37 19.84
N ASN A 84 -9.46 -1.74 20.84
CA ASN A 84 -9.72 -0.36 21.23
C ASN A 84 -8.41 0.41 21.41
N PHE A 85 -8.30 1.59 20.81
CA PHE A 85 -7.15 2.48 20.89
C PHE A 85 -7.50 3.92 20.48
N ALA A 86 -6.56 4.84 20.67
CA ALA A 86 -6.62 6.19 20.11
C ALA A 86 -5.32 6.57 19.38
N LEU A 87 -5.42 7.24 18.23
CA LEU A 87 -4.27 7.73 17.46
C LEU A 87 -4.33 9.25 17.31
N LYS A 88 -3.30 9.95 17.72
CA LYS A 88 -3.09 11.36 17.34
C LYS A 88 -2.72 11.43 15.87
N VAL A 89 -3.40 12.26 15.09
CA VAL A 89 -3.03 12.50 13.70
C VAL A 89 -1.78 13.37 13.61
N ASN A 90 -0.92 13.06 12.65
CA ASN A 90 0.21 13.91 12.29
C ASN A 90 -0.31 15.07 11.43
N GLU A 91 -0.65 16.21 12.05
CA GLU A 91 -1.24 17.38 11.35
C GLU A 91 -0.36 17.96 10.23
N ALA A 92 0.91 17.54 10.10
CA ALA A 92 1.91 18.18 9.27
C ALA A 92 2.04 17.68 7.82
N SER A 93 1.28 16.65 7.36
CA SER A 93 1.59 16.04 6.04
C SER A 93 0.43 15.72 5.09
N SER A 94 -0.81 16.09 5.39
CA SER A 94 -1.91 15.81 4.45
C SER A 94 -3.01 16.87 4.56
N THR A 95 -3.58 17.25 3.42
CA THR A 95 -4.85 18.02 3.36
C THR A 95 -6.02 17.24 3.99
N ARG A 96 -5.81 15.94 4.22
CA ARG A 96 -6.73 14.98 4.82
C ARG A 96 -6.11 14.42 6.09
N ALA A 97 -6.55 14.89 7.26
CA ALA A 97 -6.08 14.43 8.56
C ALA A 97 -6.35 12.93 8.76
N ASP A 98 -5.38 12.08 8.42
CA ASP A 98 -5.48 10.62 8.47
C ASP A 98 -4.40 9.98 9.34
N ALA A 99 -4.73 8.83 9.92
CA ALA A 99 -3.81 7.99 10.68
C ALA A 99 -4.00 6.52 10.29
N SER A 100 -2.93 5.74 10.36
CA SER A 100 -2.91 4.36 9.91
C SER A 100 -2.18 3.45 10.89
N THR A 101 -2.63 2.21 10.99
CA THR A 101 -2.02 1.19 11.84
C THR A 101 -2.19 -0.20 11.24
N VAL A 102 -1.22 -1.06 11.50
CA VAL A 102 -1.25 -2.47 11.13
C VAL A 102 -1.37 -3.33 12.38
N VAL A 103 -2.35 -4.22 12.38
CA VAL A 103 -2.74 -5.04 13.54
C VAL A 103 -2.75 -6.52 13.15
N ASP A 104 -2.10 -7.35 13.96
CA ASP A 104 -2.18 -8.80 13.79
C ASP A 104 -3.63 -9.28 14.04
N LEU A 105 -4.19 -10.01 13.09
CA LEU A 105 -5.64 -10.28 13.02
C LEU A 105 -6.07 -11.47 13.88
N LYS A 106 -5.14 -12.38 14.24
CA LYS A 106 -5.45 -13.64 14.91
C LYS A 106 -6.33 -13.50 16.18
N PRO A 107 -6.09 -12.56 17.12
CA PRO A 107 -7.01 -12.35 18.26
C PRO A 107 -8.42 -11.94 17.83
N LEU A 108 -8.53 -11.10 16.81
CA LEU A 108 -9.78 -10.52 16.32
C LEU A 108 -10.66 -11.54 15.58
N LEU A 109 -10.08 -12.64 15.09
CA LEU A 109 -10.79 -13.74 14.44
C LEU A 109 -11.35 -14.77 15.44
N ASP A 110 -11.14 -14.60 16.74
CA ASP A 110 -11.60 -15.55 17.75
C ASP A 110 -13.13 -15.72 17.75
N GLY A 111 -13.59 -16.92 17.38
CA GLY A 111 -14.99 -17.29 17.23
C GLY A 111 -15.55 -17.06 15.82
N LEU A 112 -14.74 -16.61 14.86
CA LEU A 112 -15.13 -16.49 13.45
C LEU A 112 -14.62 -17.68 12.64
N ASN A 113 -15.47 -18.20 11.75
CA ASN A 113 -15.06 -19.13 10.70
C ASN A 113 -14.76 -18.35 9.43
N THR A 114 -13.48 -18.27 9.06
CA THR A 114 -12.98 -17.52 7.89
C THR A 114 -12.87 -18.37 6.62
N THR A 115 -13.00 -19.69 6.71
CA THR A 115 -12.79 -20.59 5.57
C THR A 115 -13.73 -20.28 4.42
N ASN A 116 -13.16 -19.92 3.25
CA ASN A 116 -13.89 -19.54 2.04
C ASN A 116 -14.89 -18.40 2.24
N LYS A 117 -14.64 -17.50 3.22
CA LYS A 117 -15.47 -16.32 3.46
C LYS A 117 -14.70 -15.05 3.20
N ARG A 118 -15.41 -14.01 2.77
CA ARG A 118 -14.83 -12.68 2.63
C ARG A 118 -14.81 -11.98 3.97
N LEU A 119 -13.74 -11.22 4.21
CA LEU A 119 -13.60 -10.40 5.40
C LEU A 119 -14.26 -9.03 5.18
N ALA A 120 -14.92 -8.56 6.21
CA ALA A 120 -15.41 -7.19 6.35
C ALA A 120 -14.87 -6.63 7.67
N TYR A 121 -14.89 -5.30 7.81
CA TYR A 121 -14.46 -4.66 9.05
C TYR A 121 -15.45 -3.60 9.49
N PHE A 122 -15.52 -3.36 10.79
CA PHE A 122 -16.51 -2.50 11.39
C PHE A 122 -15.93 -1.71 12.55
N VAL A 123 -16.29 -0.44 12.64
CA VAL A 123 -16.18 0.36 13.87
C VAL A 123 -17.53 0.29 14.60
N TYR A 124 -17.53 0.27 15.93
CA TYR A 124 -18.77 0.08 16.69
C TYR A 124 -18.93 1.06 17.86
N ASP A 125 -20.17 1.31 18.27
CA ASP A 125 -20.49 2.14 19.44
C ASP A 125 -19.98 1.52 20.75
N THR A 126 -19.64 2.36 21.72
CA THR A 126 -19.34 1.88 23.07
C THR A 126 -20.50 1.02 23.57
N PRO A 127 -20.24 -0.23 24.00
CA PRO A 127 -21.32 -1.13 24.42
C PRO A 127 -22.16 -0.53 25.54
N VAL A 128 -23.49 -0.59 25.39
CA VAL A 128 -24.45 -0.21 26.43
C VAL A 128 -24.95 -1.49 27.11
N ALA A 129 -25.12 -1.45 28.44
CA ALA A 129 -25.55 -2.61 29.21
C ALA A 129 -26.85 -3.22 28.66
N GLY A 130 -26.81 -4.50 28.29
CA GLY A 130 -27.97 -5.27 27.82
C GLY A 130 -28.32 -5.09 26.34
N ALA A 131 -27.54 -4.33 25.55
CA ALA A 131 -27.75 -4.15 24.12
C ALA A 131 -26.50 -4.51 23.30
N ALA A 132 -26.71 -5.05 22.10
CA ALA A 132 -25.64 -5.24 21.13
C ALA A 132 -25.13 -3.87 20.63
N PRO A 133 -23.80 -3.66 20.52
CA PRO A 133 -23.25 -2.45 19.92
C PRO A 133 -23.74 -2.26 18.47
N VAL A 134 -24.00 -1.02 18.07
CA VAL A 134 -24.26 -0.73 16.66
C VAL A 134 -22.93 -0.54 15.96
N ALA A 135 -22.77 -1.20 14.81
CA ALA A 135 -21.59 -1.14 13.97
C ALA A 135 -21.83 -0.32 12.71
N THR A 136 -20.77 0.30 12.21
CA THR A 136 -20.70 0.93 10.89
C THR A 136 -19.60 0.29 10.06
N PRO A 137 -19.82 0.03 8.76
CA PRO A 137 -18.80 -0.53 7.89
C PRO A 137 -17.52 0.30 7.87
N PHE A 138 -16.38 -0.37 7.95
CA PHE A 138 -15.04 0.22 7.88
C PHE A 138 -14.07 -0.63 7.04
N THR A 139 -14.59 -1.46 6.13
CA THR A 139 -13.80 -2.09 5.08
C THR A 139 -13.18 -1.03 4.16
N TRP A 140 -12.01 -1.31 3.58
CA TRP A 140 -11.34 -0.39 2.65
C TRP A 140 -12.27 0.09 1.54
N ASP A 141 -12.48 1.40 1.51
CA ASP A 141 -13.29 2.09 0.51
C ASP A 141 -12.38 2.96 -0.37
N PRO A 142 -12.14 2.58 -1.64
CA PRO A 142 -11.33 3.39 -2.55
C PRO A 142 -11.92 4.79 -2.83
N ILE A 143 -13.23 5.01 -2.62
CA ILE A 143 -13.84 6.34 -2.71
C ILE A 143 -13.36 7.25 -1.59
N LYS A 144 -13.25 6.69 -0.38
CA LYS A 144 -12.82 7.42 0.82
C LYS A 144 -11.31 7.35 1.05
N LYS A 145 -10.59 6.49 0.33
CA LYS A 145 -9.16 6.19 0.50
C LYS A 145 -8.81 5.76 1.94
N GLY A 146 -9.71 5.04 2.61
CA GLY A 146 -9.58 4.63 4.01
C GLY A 146 -10.37 3.36 4.31
N GLY A 147 -10.21 2.80 5.50
CA GLY A 147 -10.78 1.52 5.93
C GLY A 147 -9.74 0.41 6.07
N ALA A 148 -10.24 -0.81 6.25
CA ALA A 148 -9.48 -2.02 6.50
C ALA A 148 -9.11 -2.80 5.23
N ARG A 149 -7.82 -3.10 5.06
CA ARG A 149 -7.27 -4.02 4.06
C ARG A 149 -6.68 -5.24 4.75
N PHE A 150 -6.94 -6.43 4.23
CA PHE A 150 -6.52 -7.70 4.83
C PHE A 150 -5.41 -8.32 4.02
N TYR A 151 -4.37 -8.81 4.71
CA TYR A 151 -3.21 -9.38 4.07
C TYR A 151 -2.83 -10.75 4.63
N ASP A 152 -2.59 -11.66 3.70
CA ASP A 152 -1.98 -12.98 3.88
C ASP A 152 -0.47 -12.85 3.69
N LEU A 153 0.26 -12.89 4.80
CA LEU A 153 1.69 -12.60 4.84
C LEU A 153 2.56 -13.82 4.54
N ASP A 154 2.03 -15.03 4.71
CA ASP A 154 2.77 -16.29 4.50
C ASP A 154 2.27 -17.12 3.29
N GLY A 155 1.15 -16.71 2.69
CA GLY A 155 0.59 -17.27 1.46
C GLY A 155 -0.31 -18.49 1.69
N ASP A 156 -0.77 -18.74 2.92
CA ASP A 156 -1.59 -19.91 3.25
C ASP A 156 -3.08 -19.78 2.90
N GLY A 157 -3.51 -18.59 2.47
CA GLY A 157 -4.89 -18.24 2.11
C GLY A 157 -5.70 -17.60 3.24
N THR A 158 -5.13 -17.48 4.44
CA THR A 158 -5.75 -16.77 5.57
C THR A 158 -5.08 -15.41 5.77
N ALA A 159 -5.79 -14.45 6.35
CA ALA A 159 -5.21 -13.13 6.61
C ALA A 159 -4.61 -13.07 8.01
N GLU A 160 -3.31 -12.79 8.11
CA GLU A 160 -2.61 -12.64 9.40
C GLU A 160 -2.69 -11.23 9.93
N THR A 161 -2.91 -10.25 9.05
CA THR A 161 -2.89 -8.83 9.43
C THR A 161 -3.97 -8.03 8.74
N VAL A 162 -4.38 -6.95 9.41
CA VAL A 162 -5.21 -5.89 8.84
C VAL A 162 -4.45 -4.57 8.88
N ASP A 163 -4.47 -3.83 7.78
CA ASP A 163 -4.03 -2.44 7.69
C ASP A 163 -5.26 -1.54 7.75
N LEU A 164 -5.30 -0.65 8.73
CA LEU A 164 -6.42 0.23 9.03
C LEU A 164 -6.01 1.66 8.73
N THR A 165 -6.78 2.37 7.91
CA THR A 165 -6.55 3.80 7.61
C THR A 165 -7.80 4.61 7.94
N PHE A 166 -7.68 5.53 8.89
CA PHE A 166 -8.75 6.34 9.46
C PHE A 166 -8.74 7.77 8.95
N ILE A 167 -9.86 8.48 9.07
CA ILE A 167 -9.98 9.91 8.76
C ILE A 167 -10.55 10.61 9.99
N ASP A 168 -9.82 11.60 10.52
CA ASP A 168 -10.23 12.40 11.69
C ASP A 168 -11.50 13.21 11.40
N GLY A 169 -12.48 13.08 12.29
CA GLY A 169 -13.83 13.56 12.10
C GLY A 169 -14.64 12.85 11.02
N GLY A 170 -14.22 11.65 10.59
CA GLY A 170 -14.74 11.00 9.39
C GLY A 170 -14.76 9.47 9.44
N TYR A 171 -14.37 8.84 8.33
CA TYR A 171 -14.50 7.40 8.13
C TYR A 171 -13.62 6.62 9.10
N GLY A 172 -14.26 5.83 9.97
CA GLY A 172 -13.61 5.01 10.99
C GLY A 172 -13.34 5.72 12.31
N ASP A 173 -13.50 7.04 12.38
CA ASP A 173 -13.29 7.78 13.61
C ASP A 173 -14.58 7.82 14.44
N LYS A 174 -14.52 7.22 15.62
CA LYS A 174 -15.71 6.87 16.36
C LYS A 174 -16.42 8.08 16.98
N ASP A 175 -15.66 9.08 17.40
CA ASP A 175 -16.24 10.28 18.00
C ASP A 175 -16.77 11.25 16.92
N GLY A 176 -16.36 11.05 15.67
CA GLY A 176 -16.76 11.84 14.51
C GLY A 176 -16.33 13.31 14.59
N ALA A 177 -15.43 13.65 15.51
CA ALA A 177 -14.97 15.01 15.73
C ALA A 177 -13.62 15.23 15.05
N LYS A 178 -13.51 16.27 14.22
CA LYS A 178 -12.23 16.68 13.65
C LYS A 178 -11.37 17.39 14.71
N ASN A 179 -10.76 16.62 15.59
CA ASN A 179 -10.05 17.10 16.79
C ASN A 179 -8.57 16.69 16.82
N GLY A 180 -8.07 16.05 15.75
CA GLY A 180 -6.70 15.56 15.63
C GLY A 180 -6.46 14.24 16.35
N VAL A 181 -7.50 13.54 16.80
CA VAL A 181 -7.44 12.25 17.51
C VAL A 181 -8.48 11.30 16.97
N ILE A 182 -8.02 10.21 16.36
CA ILE A 182 -8.87 9.08 16.02
C ILE A 182 -9.20 8.30 17.28
N VAL A 183 -10.48 8.04 17.51
CA VAL A 183 -10.94 7.09 18.52
C VAL A 183 -11.44 5.83 17.81
N ASP A 184 -10.89 4.66 18.11
CA ASP A 184 -11.32 3.40 17.51
C ASP A 184 -11.70 2.39 18.58
N PRO A 185 -12.94 1.91 18.55
CA PRO A 185 -13.16 0.50 18.77
C PRO A 185 -13.71 -0.19 17.52
N SER A 186 -13.00 -1.22 17.06
CA SER A 186 -13.32 -1.93 15.82
C SER A 186 -13.16 -3.45 15.91
N THR A 187 -13.80 -4.16 14.98
CA THR A 187 -13.79 -5.62 14.90
C THR A 187 -13.97 -6.09 13.44
N PRO A 188 -13.40 -7.23 13.05
CA PRO A 188 -13.72 -7.85 11.77
C PRO A 188 -15.09 -8.54 11.80
N GLY A 189 -15.58 -8.85 10.62
CA GLY A 189 -16.65 -9.81 10.36
C GLY A 189 -16.32 -10.67 9.15
N VAL A 190 -17.09 -11.74 8.97
CA VAL A 190 -17.00 -12.65 7.83
C VAL A 190 -18.35 -12.77 7.15
N VAL A 191 -18.34 -12.90 5.83
CA VAL A 191 -19.56 -13.09 5.05
C VAL A 191 -19.32 -14.03 3.88
N ASP A 192 -20.29 -14.89 3.61
CA ASP A 192 -20.32 -15.71 2.40
C ASP A 192 -20.91 -14.84 1.27
N LEU A 193 -20.04 -14.37 0.38
CA LEU A 193 -20.39 -13.59 -0.80
C LEU A 193 -19.83 -14.26 -2.06
N LYS A 194 -20.65 -14.25 -3.10
CA LYS A 194 -20.39 -14.72 -4.46
C LYS A 194 -20.51 -13.55 -5.44
N PRO A 195 -19.62 -12.54 -5.34
CA PRO A 195 -19.65 -11.42 -6.25
C PRO A 195 -19.43 -11.89 -7.68
N VAL A 196 -20.00 -11.15 -8.61
CA VAL A 196 -19.77 -11.30 -10.04
C VAL A 196 -19.44 -9.94 -10.65
N LEU A 197 -18.76 -9.98 -11.78
CA LEU A 197 -18.47 -8.83 -12.62
C LEU A 197 -19.63 -8.62 -13.60
N THR A 198 -20.21 -7.42 -13.62
CA THR A 198 -21.23 -7.04 -14.59
C THR A 198 -20.88 -5.75 -15.31
N THR A 199 -21.22 -5.69 -16.59
CA THR A 199 -20.98 -4.56 -17.48
C THR A 199 -22.28 -4.24 -18.20
N THR A 200 -22.61 -2.97 -18.35
CA THR A 200 -23.78 -2.53 -19.12
C THR A 200 -23.36 -2.06 -20.50
N SER A 201 -24.05 -2.49 -21.56
CA SER A 201 -23.75 -2.06 -22.93
C SER A 201 -23.75 -0.53 -23.05
N GLY A 202 -22.67 0.03 -23.58
CA GLY A 202 -22.50 1.48 -23.72
C GLY A 202 -22.04 2.22 -22.45
N SER A 203 -21.77 1.49 -21.36
CA SER A 203 -21.16 2.02 -20.13
C SER A 203 -19.70 1.62 -20.02
N SER A 204 -18.85 2.52 -19.51
CA SER A 204 -17.46 2.24 -19.11
C SER A 204 -17.34 1.76 -17.66
N ALA A 205 -18.46 1.56 -16.96
CA ALA A 205 -18.46 1.14 -15.56
C ALA A 205 -18.58 -0.39 -15.41
N LEU A 206 -17.63 -0.96 -14.68
CA LEU A 206 -17.63 -2.33 -14.18
C LEU A 206 -18.29 -2.37 -12.81
N THR A 207 -19.39 -3.09 -12.66
CA THR A 207 -20.01 -3.33 -11.35
C THR A 207 -19.48 -4.61 -10.74
N VAL A 208 -19.12 -4.55 -9.45
CA VAL A 208 -18.58 -5.67 -8.67
C VAL A 208 -19.55 -5.92 -7.52
N SER A 209 -20.43 -6.91 -7.65
CA SER A 209 -21.47 -7.15 -6.66
C SER A 209 -21.89 -8.60 -6.60
N ASP A 210 -22.20 -9.09 -5.41
CA ASP A 210 -23.01 -10.29 -5.23
C ASP A 210 -24.48 -9.95 -5.52
N PRO A 211 -25.15 -10.64 -6.47
CA PRO A 211 -26.55 -10.40 -6.78
C PRO A 211 -27.53 -10.78 -5.66
N ALA A 212 -27.14 -11.70 -4.77
CA ALA A 212 -27.97 -12.17 -3.66
C ALA A 212 -27.77 -11.37 -2.37
N ASP A 213 -26.62 -10.70 -2.23
CA ASP A 213 -26.30 -9.85 -1.08
C ASP A 213 -25.52 -8.60 -1.54
N THR A 214 -26.25 -7.56 -1.89
CA THR A 214 -25.68 -6.29 -2.37
C THR A 214 -25.31 -5.33 -1.24
N ALA A 215 -25.55 -5.70 0.01
CA ALA A 215 -25.47 -4.80 1.17
C ALA A 215 -24.27 -5.09 2.08
N SER A 216 -23.82 -6.35 2.14
CA SER A 216 -22.67 -6.72 2.98
C SER A 216 -21.39 -6.06 2.46
N PRO A 217 -20.68 -5.26 3.28
CA PRO A 217 -19.59 -4.38 2.84
C PRO A 217 -18.23 -5.09 2.82
N ALA A 218 -18.19 -6.35 2.39
CA ALA A 218 -16.96 -7.14 2.43
C ALA A 218 -15.95 -6.71 1.37
N ALA A 219 -14.68 -6.97 1.64
CA ALA A 219 -13.61 -6.76 0.69
C ALA A 219 -13.74 -7.74 -0.48
N VAL A 220 -13.75 -7.20 -1.69
CA VAL A 220 -13.70 -7.95 -2.94
C VAL A 220 -12.41 -7.59 -3.65
N LEU A 221 -11.61 -8.61 -3.96
CA LEU A 221 -10.28 -8.44 -4.54
C LEU A 221 -10.34 -8.66 -6.06
N LEU A 222 -9.76 -7.73 -6.81
CA LEU A 222 -9.61 -7.81 -8.25
C LEU A 222 -8.12 -7.82 -8.59
N LYS A 223 -7.69 -8.85 -9.32
CA LYS A 223 -6.37 -8.89 -9.93
C LYS A 223 -6.45 -8.20 -11.29
N VAL A 224 -5.58 -7.22 -11.51
CA VAL A 224 -5.46 -6.48 -12.75
C VAL A 224 -4.11 -6.81 -13.38
N ALA A 225 -4.13 -7.30 -14.61
CA ALA A 225 -2.95 -7.73 -15.34
C ALA A 225 -2.97 -7.19 -16.77
N LEU A 226 -1.84 -6.70 -17.26
CA LEU A 226 -1.68 -6.36 -18.67
C LEU A 226 -1.68 -7.62 -19.53
N THR A 227 -2.50 -7.64 -20.59
CA THR A 227 -2.52 -8.72 -21.58
C THR A 227 -2.00 -8.29 -22.93
N THR A 228 -2.03 -6.98 -23.22
CA THR A 228 -1.49 -6.39 -24.45
C THR A 228 -1.00 -4.99 -24.14
N LYS A 229 0.14 -4.63 -24.72
CA LYS A 229 0.85 -3.37 -24.51
C LYS A 229 0.63 -2.43 -25.68
N ALA A 230 0.46 -1.14 -25.40
CA ALA A 230 0.47 -0.08 -26.40
C ALA A 230 1.91 0.22 -26.88
N ALA A 231 2.03 0.97 -27.98
CA ALA A 231 3.30 1.48 -28.51
C ALA A 231 3.81 2.74 -27.78
N SER A 232 3.27 3.01 -26.59
CA SER A 232 3.61 4.16 -25.73
C SER A 232 3.47 3.68 -24.29
N VAL A 233 4.21 4.28 -23.37
CA VAL A 233 4.05 4.03 -21.93
C VAL A 233 2.86 4.81 -21.39
N ASN A 234 1.84 4.08 -20.97
CA ASN A 234 0.60 4.62 -20.46
C ASN A 234 0.38 4.16 -19.02
N GLN A 235 -0.24 5.02 -18.20
CA GLN A 235 -0.70 4.64 -16.87
C GLN A 235 -2.12 4.10 -16.95
N ILE A 236 -2.34 2.91 -16.39
CA ILE A 236 -3.66 2.32 -16.22
C ILE A 236 -4.13 2.59 -14.80
N GLY A 237 -5.33 3.14 -14.67
CA GLY A 237 -5.93 3.46 -13.39
C GLY A 237 -7.43 3.19 -13.34
N TYR A 238 -8.03 3.48 -12.20
CA TYR A 238 -9.47 3.42 -12.00
C TYR A 238 -9.98 4.55 -11.13
N VAL A 239 -11.26 4.85 -11.30
CA VAL A 239 -12.07 5.66 -10.39
C VAL A 239 -13.15 4.76 -9.81
N ALA A 240 -13.21 4.65 -8.48
CA ALA A 240 -14.30 3.95 -7.81
C ALA A 240 -15.52 4.86 -7.65
N LEU A 241 -16.69 4.25 -7.79
CA LEU A 241 -17.99 4.90 -7.74
C LEU A 241 -18.93 4.09 -6.83
N ALA A 242 -19.75 4.79 -6.06
CA ALA A 242 -20.85 4.18 -5.34
C ALA A 242 -21.90 3.64 -6.33
N ALA A 243 -22.70 2.66 -5.90
CA ALA A 243 -23.73 2.05 -6.74
C ALA A 243 -24.68 3.09 -7.38
N THR A 244 -24.97 4.18 -6.68
CA THR A 244 -25.90 5.24 -7.09
C THR A 244 -25.28 6.35 -7.92
N GLU A 245 -23.95 6.43 -8.04
CA GLU A 245 -23.29 7.48 -8.83
C GLU A 245 -23.44 7.23 -10.33
N SER A 246 -23.27 8.25 -11.16
CA SER A 246 -23.26 8.10 -12.62
C SER A 246 -22.10 7.22 -13.08
N ASP A 247 -22.30 6.42 -14.14
CA ASP A 247 -21.24 5.65 -14.79
C ASP A 247 -20.23 6.52 -15.55
N THR A 248 -20.56 7.80 -15.79
CA THR A 248 -19.65 8.78 -16.38
C THR A 248 -18.91 9.53 -15.28
N ILE A 249 -17.58 9.43 -15.29
CA ILE A 249 -16.73 10.12 -14.32
C ILE A 249 -16.60 11.62 -14.62
N THR A 250 -16.45 12.40 -13.56
CA THR A 250 -16.15 13.84 -13.59
C THR A 250 -14.66 14.11 -13.35
N TYR A 251 -14.21 15.33 -13.66
CA TYR A 251 -12.83 15.74 -13.38
C TYR A 251 -12.53 15.70 -11.88
N GLU A 252 -13.47 16.10 -11.04
CA GLU A 252 -13.34 16.08 -9.58
C GLU A 252 -13.22 14.65 -9.05
N GLN A 253 -14.02 13.72 -9.56
CA GLN A 253 -13.88 12.30 -9.20
C GLN A 253 -12.53 11.73 -9.66
N LEU A 254 -12.06 12.07 -10.86
CA LEU A 254 -10.75 11.65 -11.35
C LEU A 254 -9.62 12.24 -10.47
N ARG A 255 -9.69 13.52 -10.13
CA ARG A 255 -8.71 14.20 -9.28
C ARG A 255 -8.67 13.62 -7.87
N ASP A 256 -9.83 13.46 -7.25
CA ASP A 256 -9.91 13.14 -5.82
C ASP A 256 -9.81 11.62 -5.56
N ARG A 257 -10.28 10.80 -6.51
CA ARG A 257 -10.44 9.34 -6.34
C ARG A 257 -9.66 8.52 -7.37
N GLY A 258 -9.11 9.14 -8.42
CA GLY A 258 -8.28 8.46 -9.41
C GLY A 258 -7.12 7.75 -8.72
N THR A 259 -6.94 6.47 -9.06
CA THR A 259 -5.88 5.63 -8.52
C THR A 259 -5.19 4.94 -9.68
N ILE A 260 -3.88 5.12 -9.80
CA ILE A 260 -3.06 4.37 -10.75
C ILE A 260 -2.82 2.97 -10.20
N ILE A 261 -2.99 1.98 -11.06
CA ILE A 261 -2.76 0.58 -10.78
C ILE A 261 -1.33 0.23 -11.17
N LEU A 262 -0.96 0.50 -12.42
CA LEU A 262 0.34 0.18 -13.02
C LEU A 262 0.55 1.01 -14.30
N ALA A 263 1.77 1.01 -14.82
CA ALA A 263 2.09 1.46 -16.17
C ALA A 263 2.45 0.24 -17.05
N ASN A 264 2.18 0.33 -18.35
CA ASN A 264 2.72 -0.64 -19.32
C ASN A 264 4.14 -0.28 -19.73
N LEU A 265 4.86 -1.26 -20.27
CA LEU A 265 6.04 -1.04 -21.10
C LEU A 265 5.61 -0.89 -22.56
N GLU A 266 6.46 -0.36 -23.43
CA GLU A 266 6.14 -0.28 -24.86
C GLU A 266 6.07 -1.66 -25.52
N ASN A 267 5.51 -1.70 -26.73
CA ASN A 267 5.49 -2.89 -27.58
C ASN A 267 6.49 -2.80 -28.75
N SER A 268 7.34 -1.77 -28.74
CA SER A 268 8.15 -1.31 -29.87
C SER A 268 9.49 -2.04 -30.05
N GLU A 269 10.07 -2.60 -29.00
CA GLU A 269 11.42 -3.17 -29.03
C GLU A 269 11.35 -4.70 -29.05
N ALA A 270 12.28 -5.32 -29.78
CA ALA A 270 12.41 -6.77 -29.83
C ALA A 270 12.99 -7.24 -28.49
N GLU A 271 12.13 -7.35 -27.46
CA GLU A 271 12.50 -7.60 -26.06
C GLU A 271 13.71 -8.53 -25.94
N SER A 272 14.88 -7.91 -25.83
CA SER A 272 16.12 -8.66 -25.62
C SER A 272 16.19 -9.13 -24.16
N THR A 273 15.36 -8.52 -23.31
CA THR A 273 15.29 -8.67 -21.87
C THR A 273 14.21 -9.67 -21.44
N ASP A 274 14.54 -10.64 -20.60
CA ASP A 274 13.60 -11.64 -20.09
C ASP A 274 12.71 -11.06 -18.97
N LEU A 275 11.49 -10.67 -19.32
CA LEU A 275 10.52 -10.15 -18.35
C LEU A 275 9.71 -11.21 -17.60
N SER A 276 9.96 -12.52 -17.81
CA SER A 276 9.19 -13.60 -17.17
C SER A 276 9.28 -13.59 -15.63
N ARG A 277 10.28 -12.90 -15.08
CA ARG A 277 10.51 -12.73 -13.63
C ARG A 277 10.06 -11.38 -13.08
N ILE A 278 9.44 -10.55 -13.92
CA ILE A 278 8.93 -9.22 -13.55
C ILE A 278 7.43 -9.34 -13.31
N ASN A 279 6.98 -8.87 -12.14
CA ASN A 279 5.56 -8.85 -11.84
C ASN A 279 4.88 -7.63 -12.47
N LEU A 280 4.07 -7.83 -13.51
CA LEU A 280 3.33 -6.77 -14.20
C LEU A 280 1.84 -6.77 -13.83
N GLU A 281 1.54 -7.17 -12.59
CA GLU A 281 0.19 -7.35 -12.09
C GLU A 281 0.02 -6.68 -10.73
N ARG A 282 -1.21 -6.25 -10.43
CA ARG A 282 -1.61 -5.70 -9.13
C ARG A 282 -2.93 -6.26 -8.66
N THR A 283 -3.07 -6.45 -7.36
CA THR A 283 -4.36 -6.72 -6.73
C THR A 283 -4.90 -5.44 -6.11
N ILE A 284 -6.14 -5.07 -6.45
CA ILE A 284 -6.87 -3.97 -5.83
C ILE A 284 -8.03 -4.50 -4.99
N SER A 285 -8.42 -3.73 -3.97
CA SER A 285 -9.54 -4.03 -3.09
C SER A 285 -10.67 -3.03 -3.30
N VAL A 286 -11.89 -3.54 -3.46
CA VAL A 286 -13.12 -2.76 -3.57
C VAL A 286 -14.17 -3.30 -2.60
N ILE A 287 -15.22 -2.53 -2.36
CA ILE A 287 -16.36 -2.98 -1.56
C ILE A 287 -17.40 -3.61 -2.48
N ASN A 288 -17.97 -4.73 -2.04
CA ASN A 288 -19.13 -5.34 -2.68
C ASN A 288 -20.24 -4.30 -2.96
N GLY A 289 -20.73 -4.25 -4.20
CA GLY A 289 -21.71 -3.28 -4.68
C GLY A 289 -21.13 -2.02 -5.34
N GLN A 290 -19.80 -1.83 -5.32
CA GLN A 290 -19.17 -0.69 -5.99
C GLN A 290 -19.07 -0.86 -7.50
N LYS A 291 -18.88 0.27 -8.18
CA LYS A 291 -18.55 0.34 -9.60
C LYS A 291 -17.16 0.91 -9.81
N LEU A 292 -16.52 0.50 -10.89
CA LEU A 292 -15.20 0.98 -11.31
C LEU A 292 -15.26 1.49 -12.74
N VAL A 293 -14.72 2.68 -12.98
CA VAL A 293 -14.42 3.14 -14.34
C VAL A 293 -12.91 3.08 -14.51
N LEU A 294 -12.47 2.17 -15.37
CA LEU A 294 -11.05 2.05 -15.72
C LEU A 294 -10.68 3.12 -16.74
N PHE A 295 -9.48 3.68 -16.60
CA PHE A 295 -8.96 4.69 -17.49
C PHE A 295 -7.49 4.44 -17.83
N GLU A 296 -7.06 5.13 -18.87
CA GLU A 296 -5.70 5.17 -19.34
C GLU A 296 -5.26 6.63 -19.49
N VAL A 297 -4.06 6.93 -18.99
CA VAL A 297 -3.34 8.16 -19.29
C VAL A 297 -2.26 7.81 -20.31
N VAL A 298 -2.34 8.44 -21.48
CA VAL A 298 -1.50 8.12 -22.64
C VAL A 298 -0.27 9.00 -22.64
N ASP A 299 0.92 8.39 -22.69
CA ASP A 299 2.20 9.08 -22.87
C ASP A 299 2.39 10.28 -21.92
N SER A 300 1.96 10.10 -20.68
CA SER A 300 1.92 11.12 -19.63
C SER A 300 1.61 10.47 -18.29
N THR A 301 1.57 11.28 -17.24
CA THR A 301 1.08 10.86 -15.91
C THR A 301 -0.24 11.54 -15.57
N LEU A 302 -1.05 10.89 -14.72
CA LEU A 302 -2.30 11.46 -14.23
C LEU A 302 -2.06 12.79 -13.51
N GLU A 303 -0.99 12.88 -12.72
CA GLU A 303 -0.60 14.11 -12.02
C GLU A 303 -0.28 15.26 -13.01
N SER A 304 0.47 14.98 -14.08
CA SER A 304 0.76 15.94 -15.16
C SER A 304 -0.53 16.41 -15.83
N LEU A 305 -1.46 15.51 -16.13
CA LEU A 305 -2.74 15.89 -16.74
C LEU A 305 -3.61 16.72 -15.82
N LEU A 306 -3.72 16.35 -14.54
CA LEU A 306 -4.53 17.06 -13.55
C LEU A 306 -3.97 18.46 -13.27
N SER A 307 -2.65 18.63 -13.26
CA SER A 307 -2.01 19.95 -13.04
C SER A 307 -2.14 20.90 -14.23
N LYS A 308 -2.26 20.37 -15.45
CA LYS A 308 -2.35 21.17 -16.69
C LYS A 308 -3.78 21.43 -17.17
N ASN A 309 -4.76 20.68 -16.66
CA ASN A 309 -6.14 20.71 -17.14
C ASN A 309 -7.13 20.83 -15.99
N SER A 310 -8.28 21.48 -16.23
CA SER A 310 -9.37 21.62 -15.25
C SER A 310 -10.65 20.85 -15.63
N THR A 311 -10.63 20.11 -16.75
CA THR A 311 -11.73 19.25 -17.19
C THR A 311 -11.19 18.00 -17.89
N ILE A 312 -11.95 16.90 -17.90
CA ILE A 312 -11.58 15.69 -18.66
C ILE A 312 -11.50 15.99 -20.17
N ALA A 313 -12.42 16.80 -20.71
CA ALA A 313 -12.42 17.13 -22.13
C ALA A 313 -11.14 17.87 -22.58
N ALA A 314 -10.59 18.73 -21.73
CA ALA A 314 -9.34 19.45 -22.01
C ALA A 314 -8.11 18.53 -22.08
N MET A 315 -8.16 17.35 -21.47
CA MET A 315 -7.09 16.35 -21.55
C MET A 315 -6.96 15.71 -22.94
N GLY A 316 -7.97 15.86 -23.80
CA GLY A 316 -7.92 15.41 -25.20
C GLY A 316 -7.61 13.92 -25.33
N SER A 317 -6.69 13.58 -26.24
CA SER A 317 -6.27 12.19 -26.50
C SER A 317 -5.33 11.60 -25.44
N SER A 318 -4.82 12.43 -24.52
CA SER A 318 -3.93 11.98 -23.45
C SER A 318 -4.68 11.27 -22.32
N PHE A 319 -6.01 11.29 -22.33
CA PHE A 319 -6.85 10.57 -21.36
C PHE A 319 -8.00 9.86 -22.06
N ARG A 320 -8.30 8.63 -21.62
CA ARG A 320 -9.51 7.91 -22.07
C ARG A 320 -9.97 6.91 -21.03
N THR A 321 -11.29 6.70 -20.95
CA THR A 321 -11.86 5.54 -20.25
C THR A 321 -11.76 4.29 -21.14
N LEU A 322 -11.60 3.13 -20.52
CA LEU A 322 -11.49 1.86 -21.25
C LEU A 322 -12.87 1.29 -21.60
N ASP A 323 -12.95 0.60 -22.72
CA ASP A 323 -14.16 -0.11 -23.14
C ASP A 323 -14.12 -1.53 -22.53
N LEU A 324 -15.26 -1.98 -21.98
CA LEU A 324 -15.33 -3.21 -21.21
C LEU A 324 -15.96 -4.36 -22.02
N ASN A 325 -15.29 -5.51 -22.04
CA ASN A 325 -15.79 -6.74 -22.63
C ASN A 325 -15.80 -7.86 -21.58
N LYS A 326 -17.00 -8.19 -21.09
CA LYS A 326 -17.18 -9.29 -20.14
C LYS A 326 -16.92 -10.64 -20.82
N THR A 327 -15.93 -11.36 -20.31
CA THR A 327 -15.56 -12.70 -20.79
C THR A 327 -16.26 -13.78 -19.97
N SER A 328 -16.38 -13.59 -18.66
CA SER A 328 -17.12 -14.47 -17.74
C SER A 328 -17.59 -13.68 -16.51
N ASP A 329 -18.29 -14.33 -15.58
CA ASP A 329 -18.67 -13.71 -14.31
C ASP A 329 -17.48 -13.27 -13.45
N ASN A 330 -16.28 -13.79 -13.71
CA ASN A 330 -15.08 -13.50 -12.94
C ASN A 330 -14.00 -12.79 -13.75
N LEU A 331 -14.24 -12.49 -15.04
CA LEU A 331 -13.23 -11.90 -15.91
C LEU A 331 -13.83 -10.89 -16.89
N VAL A 332 -13.25 -9.69 -16.90
CA VAL A 332 -13.50 -8.64 -17.89
C VAL A 332 -12.19 -8.25 -18.55
N LEU A 333 -12.21 -8.08 -19.87
CA LEU A 333 -11.13 -7.41 -20.59
C LEU A 333 -11.51 -5.94 -20.78
N ALA A 334 -10.66 -5.04 -20.34
CA ALA A 334 -10.82 -3.60 -20.55
C ALA A 334 -9.76 -3.14 -21.55
N SER A 335 -10.17 -2.53 -22.65
CA SER A 335 -9.24 -2.10 -23.69
C SER A 335 -9.73 -0.86 -24.41
N LYS A 336 -8.78 -0.04 -24.85
CA LYS A 336 -9.02 1.07 -25.79
C LYS A 336 -7.70 1.52 -26.38
N GLY A 337 -7.62 1.61 -27.71
CA GLY A 337 -6.35 1.88 -28.38
C GLY A 337 -5.45 0.64 -28.38
N GLY A 338 -4.26 0.74 -27.77
CA GLY A 338 -3.23 -0.31 -27.82
C GLY A 338 -3.11 -1.19 -26.58
N ASN A 339 -3.53 -0.71 -25.41
CA ASN A 339 -3.48 -1.49 -24.17
C ASN A 339 -4.74 -2.35 -23.99
N SER A 340 -4.55 -3.54 -23.43
CA SER A 340 -5.61 -4.39 -22.92
C SER A 340 -5.23 -4.89 -21.53
N VAL A 341 -6.16 -4.77 -20.58
CA VAL A 341 -6.01 -5.28 -19.22
C VAL A 341 -7.10 -6.29 -18.88
N ALA A 342 -6.69 -7.40 -18.27
CA ALA A 342 -7.59 -8.35 -17.66
C ALA A 342 -7.89 -7.92 -16.21
N VAL A 343 -9.18 -7.83 -15.87
CA VAL A 343 -9.67 -7.61 -14.51
C VAL A 343 -10.34 -8.90 -14.06
N ALA A 344 -9.66 -9.63 -13.16
CA ALA A 344 -10.07 -10.94 -12.68
C ALA A 344 -10.48 -10.89 -11.21
N LEU A 345 -11.71 -11.31 -10.93
CA LEU A 345 -12.22 -11.47 -9.58
C LEU A 345 -11.49 -12.62 -8.86
N GLN A 346 -10.94 -12.34 -7.68
CA GLN A 346 -10.29 -13.35 -6.86
C GLN A 346 -11.31 -14.12 -6.00
N ASP A 347 -11.02 -15.40 -5.79
CA ASP A 347 -11.81 -16.30 -4.94
C ASP A 347 -11.84 -15.82 -3.48
N ALA A 348 -12.88 -16.19 -2.72
CA ALA A 348 -13.01 -15.83 -1.31
C ALA A 348 -11.92 -16.44 -0.41
N SER A 349 -11.23 -17.49 -0.87
CA SER A 349 -10.05 -18.09 -0.22
C SER A 349 -8.74 -17.34 -0.47
N LYS A 350 -8.76 -16.24 -1.23
CA LYS A 350 -7.58 -15.44 -1.54
C LYS A 350 -7.63 -14.09 -0.83
N GLN A 351 -6.50 -13.68 -0.29
CA GLN A 351 -6.27 -12.36 0.30
C GLN A 351 -5.12 -11.67 -0.43
N GLN A 352 -4.95 -10.36 -0.18
CA GLN A 352 -3.80 -9.63 -0.70
C GLN A 352 -2.52 -10.15 -0.05
N GLY A 353 -1.45 -10.31 -0.82
CA GLY A 353 -0.20 -10.87 -0.31
C GLY A 353 0.70 -9.84 0.39
N LEU A 354 1.79 -10.31 0.98
CA LEU A 354 2.87 -9.47 1.51
C LEU A 354 3.37 -8.42 0.50
N GLY A 355 3.53 -8.79 -0.77
CA GLY A 355 3.94 -7.87 -1.83
C GLY A 355 2.93 -6.74 -2.06
N ASP A 356 1.64 -6.99 -1.92
CA ASP A 356 0.58 -5.99 -2.06
C ASP A 356 0.58 -4.99 -0.89
N LEU A 357 0.85 -5.46 0.34
CA LEU A 357 1.03 -4.60 1.51
C LEU A 357 2.18 -3.63 1.30
N ILE A 358 3.35 -4.16 0.93
CA ILE A 358 4.57 -3.37 0.69
C ILE A 358 4.37 -2.37 -0.45
N SER A 359 3.61 -2.77 -1.47
CA SER A 359 3.38 -1.95 -2.66
C SER A 359 2.18 -1.01 -2.52
N SER A 360 1.56 -0.92 -1.35
CA SER A 360 0.27 -0.21 -1.17
C SER A 360 0.34 1.30 -1.39
N LYS A 361 1.55 1.89 -1.46
CA LYS A 361 1.82 3.32 -1.65
C LYS A 361 2.43 3.66 -3.03
N MET A 362 2.56 2.71 -3.95
CA MET A 362 3.26 2.89 -5.24
C MET A 362 2.45 3.64 -6.34
N GLY A 363 1.31 4.26 -6.02
CA GLY A 363 0.37 4.78 -7.04
C GLY A 363 0.85 6.01 -7.80
N GLU A 364 1.50 6.97 -7.15
CA GLU A 364 1.97 8.21 -7.78
C GLU A 364 3.48 8.14 -8.05
N SER A 365 4.26 7.95 -6.99
CA SER A 365 5.69 7.67 -7.06
C SER A 365 6.00 6.28 -6.51
N PRO A 366 6.94 5.52 -7.09
CA PRO A 366 7.34 4.22 -6.54
C PRO A 366 7.92 4.34 -5.13
N ILE A 367 7.22 3.73 -4.15
CA ILE A 367 7.60 3.65 -2.74
C ILE A 367 7.29 2.23 -2.24
N LEU A 368 8.27 1.59 -1.60
CA LEU A 368 8.08 0.33 -0.89
C LEU A 368 7.85 0.62 0.60
N ASP A 369 6.69 0.22 1.12
CA ASP A 369 6.25 0.51 2.48
C ASP A 369 6.38 -0.71 3.39
N PHE A 370 7.43 -0.72 4.22
CA PHE A 370 7.67 -1.77 5.22
C PHE A 370 7.23 -1.35 6.63
N SER A 371 6.58 -0.18 6.80
CA SER A 371 6.23 0.35 8.13
C SER A 371 5.33 -0.62 8.91
N GLY A 372 4.35 -1.24 8.23
CA GLY A 372 3.47 -2.26 8.78
C GLY A 372 4.16 -3.57 9.19
N LEU A 373 5.43 -3.75 8.84
CA LEU A 373 6.20 -4.97 9.05
C LEU A 373 7.31 -4.79 10.11
N SER A 374 7.32 -3.67 10.84
CA SER A 374 8.33 -3.43 11.87
C SER A 374 8.43 -4.56 12.90
N GLY A 375 9.67 -4.92 13.23
CA GLY A 375 10.02 -6.05 14.10
C GLY A 375 9.88 -7.44 13.47
N ARG A 376 9.50 -7.54 12.19
CA ARG A 376 9.51 -8.80 11.44
C ARG A 376 10.76 -8.89 10.57
N ASP A 377 11.35 -10.08 10.49
CA ASP A 377 12.43 -10.36 9.54
C ASP A 377 11.84 -10.72 8.17
N LEU A 378 12.42 -10.13 7.14
CA LEU A 378 12.02 -10.29 5.75
C LEU A 378 13.19 -10.83 4.94
N SER A 379 12.88 -11.72 4.01
CA SER A 379 13.80 -12.21 2.99
C SER A 379 13.09 -12.21 1.64
N GLY A 380 13.76 -12.60 0.58
CA GLY A 380 13.12 -12.62 -0.73
C GLY A 380 14.10 -12.76 -1.88
N THR A 381 13.65 -12.28 -3.04
CA THR A 381 14.46 -12.14 -4.24
C THR A 381 14.21 -10.79 -4.88
N VAL A 382 15.23 -10.27 -5.55
CA VAL A 382 15.11 -9.13 -6.46
C VAL A 382 15.57 -9.58 -7.84
N SER A 383 14.72 -9.36 -8.84
CA SER A 383 15.07 -9.54 -10.25
C SER A 383 15.36 -8.18 -10.85
N ILE A 384 16.44 -8.08 -11.61
CA ILE A 384 16.88 -6.86 -12.29
C ILE A 384 17.04 -7.21 -13.77
N ALA A 385 16.44 -6.40 -14.62
CA ALA A 385 16.48 -6.49 -16.08
C ALA A 385 16.94 -5.13 -16.62
N ARG A 386 17.60 -5.11 -17.78
CA ARG A 386 18.18 -3.88 -18.32
C ARG A 386 18.21 -3.88 -19.84
N GLU A 387 17.56 -2.88 -20.43
CA GLU A 387 17.54 -2.62 -21.88
C GLU A 387 18.30 -1.33 -22.28
N ALA A 388 19.00 -0.66 -21.35
CA ALA A 388 19.69 0.60 -21.65
C ALA A 388 21.14 0.47 -22.12
N THR A 389 21.66 1.49 -22.82
CA THR A 389 23.11 1.62 -23.09
C THR A 389 23.94 2.24 -21.94
N HIS A 390 23.30 2.96 -21.00
CA HIS A 390 23.98 3.66 -19.89
C HIS A 390 24.12 2.84 -18.61
N ASP A 391 25.33 2.55 -18.14
CA ASP A 391 25.57 1.72 -16.95
C ASP A 391 24.91 2.38 -15.73
N THR A 392 23.78 1.82 -15.29
CA THR A 392 22.97 2.38 -14.23
C THR A 392 22.95 1.45 -13.02
N THR A 393 23.08 2.05 -11.84
CA THR A 393 22.96 1.35 -10.56
C THR A 393 21.75 1.89 -9.81
N ILE A 394 20.81 1.01 -9.47
CA ILE A 394 19.65 1.34 -8.65
C ILE A 394 20.00 1.09 -7.18
N GLY A 395 19.61 2.03 -6.32
CA GLY A 395 19.68 1.93 -4.88
C GLY A 395 18.38 2.40 -4.23
N PHE A 396 18.29 2.26 -2.91
CA PHE A 396 17.14 2.69 -2.13
C PHE A 396 17.57 3.52 -0.92
N TYR A 397 16.74 4.48 -0.55
CA TYR A 397 16.93 5.31 0.64
C TYR A 397 15.64 5.39 1.45
N ARG A 398 15.80 5.58 2.76
CA ARG A 398 14.70 5.74 3.70
C ARG A 398 14.08 7.13 3.56
N ILE A 399 12.77 7.16 3.42
CA ILE A 399 11.95 8.37 3.56
C ILE A 399 11.14 8.27 4.85
N GLN A 400 10.81 9.41 5.43
CA GLN A 400 10.03 9.51 6.67
C GLN A 400 8.54 9.65 6.39
N ARG A 401 8.17 10.04 5.16
CA ARG A 401 6.80 10.30 4.73
C ARG A 401 6.62 9.96 3.25
N ALA A 402 5.38 9.70 2.85
CA ALA A 402 5.04 9.36 1.46
C ALA A 402 5.25 10.51 0.45
N ASP A 403 5.40 11.76 0.92
CA ASP A 403 5.78 12.91 0.08
C ASP A 403 7.29 12.97 -0.23
N GLY A 404 8.05 11.94 0.17
CA GLY A 404 9.48 11.83 -0.09
C GLY A 404 10.37 12.53 0.93
N ALA A 405 9.82 13.11 2.01
CA ALA A 405 10.65 13.78 3.01
C ALA A 405 11.71 12.83 3.61
N VAL A 406 12.96 13.28 3.65
CA VAL A 406 14.10 12.55 4.25
C VAL A 406 14.56 13.26 5.53
N LEU A 407 15.11 12.51 6.49
CA LEU A 407 15.73 13.10 7.67
C LEU A 407 17.14 13.58 7.31
N ASP A 408 17.42 14.88 7.43
CA ASP A 408 18.78 15.38 7.32
C ASP A 408 19.59 14.98 8.57
N PRO A 409 20.66 14.17 8.44
CA PRO A 409 21.44 13.71 9.58
C PRO A 409 22.26 14.83 10.27
N ILE A 410 22.43 15.99 9.62
CA ILE A 410 23.18 17.12 10.19
C ILE A 410 22.26 17.97 11.06
N THR A 411 21.10 18.36 10.54
CA THR A 411 20.16 19.25 11.23
C THR A 411 19.12 18.51 12.06
N ASN A 412 18.94 17.20 11.82
CA ASN A 412 17.87 16.37 12.38
C ASN A 412 16.47 16.92 12.06
N THR A 413 16.32 17.52 10.88
CA THR A 413 15.04 18.05 10.36
C THR A 413 14.63 17.33 9.08
N LEU A 414 13.34 17.36 8.76
CA LEU A 414 12.85 16.78 7.51
C LEU A 414 13.12 17.73 6.33
N VAL A 415 13.68 17.18 5.25
CA VAL A 415 13.94 17.87 3.99
C VAL A 415 13.10 17.21 2.90
N THR A 416 12.30 18.00 2.18
CA THR A 416 11.41 17.50 1.11
C THR A 416 12.09 17.56 -0.27
N PRO A 417 11.64 16.74 -1.24
CA PRO A 417 12.10 16.83 -2.62
C PRO A 417 12.05 18.27 -3.16
N GLY A 418 13.11 18.67 -3.87
CA GLY A 418 13.27 20.04 -4.42
C GLY A 418 13.86 21.07 -3.44
N SER A 419 13.96 20.74 -2.15
CA SER A 419 14.67 21.60 -1.19
C SER A 419 16.18 21.50 -1.36
N ALA A 420 16.88 22.60 -1.07
CA ALA A 420 18.35 22.58 -1.00
C ALA A 420 18.83 21.55 0.02
N GLY A 421 19.83 20.74 -0.35
CA GLY A 421 20.36 19.68 0.51
C GLY A 421 19.61 18.36 0.46
N TYR A 422 18.46 18.26 -0.23
CA TYR A 422 17.69 17.00 -0.34
C TYR A 422 18.54 15.83 -0.84
N GLN A 423 19.24 15.99 -1.96
CA GLN A 423 20.10 14.95 -2.54
C GLN A 423 21.19 14.49 -1.54
N ALA A 424 21.83 15.44 -0.84
CA ALA A 424 22.85 15.12 0.15
C ALA A 424 22.28 14.36 1.35
N ALA A 425 21.08 14.73 1.82
CA ALA A 425 20.39 14.03 2.89
C ALA A 425 19.94 12.63 2.44
N ALA A 426 19.31 12.51 1.27
CA ALA A 426 18.83 11.23 0.72
C ALA A 426 19.96 10.22 0.51
N LEU A 427 21.10 10.66 -0.02
CA LEU A 427 22.27 9.83 -0.31
C LEU A 427 23.23 9.70 0.89
N SER A 428 22.90 10.25 2.05
CA SER A 428 23.68 10.03 3.26
C SER A 428 23.61 8.57 3.69
N SER A 429 24.72 8.03 4.21
CA SER A 429 24.78 6.67 4.75
C SER A 429 23.76 6.39 5.86
N ALA A 430 23.25 7.44 6.54
CA ALA A 430 22.18 7.31 7.53
C ALA A 430 20.81 6.97 6.90
N ASN A 431 20.56 7.41 5.66
CA ASN A 431 19.29 7.18 4.95
C ASN A 431 19.40 6.03 3.95
N LEU A 432 20.58 5.77 3.38
CA LEU A 432 20.76 4.67 2.42
C LEU A 432 20.34 3.31 3.01
N PHE A 433 19.59 2.56 2.22
CA PHE A 433 19.18 1.20 2.52
C PHE A 433 19.96 0.23 1.62
N THR A 434 20.80 -0.60 2.24
CA THR A 434 21.68 -1.53 1.53
C THR A 434 21.19 -2.98 1.55
N GLY A 435 20.00 -3.24 2.10
CA GLY A 435 19.47 -4.60 2.29
C GLY A 435 19.18 -5.37 0.99
N PHE A 436 19.12 -4.67 -0.15
CA PHE A 436 18.95 -5.28 -1.47
C PHE A 436 20.28 -5.51 -2.22
N GLY A 437 21.41 -5.05 -1.67
CA GLY A 437 22.70 -5.11 -2.36
C GLY A 437 22.79 -4.08 -3.51
N ALA A 438 23.76 -4.30 -4.40
CA ALA A 438 23.98 -3.45 -5.58
C ALA A 438 23.13 -3.95 -6.76
N LEU A 439 22.18 -3.11 -7.21
CA LEU A 439 21.26 -3.46 -8.28
C LEU A 439 21.75 -2.88 -9.60
N SER A 440 22.53 -3.66 -10.33
CA SER A 440 23.06 -3.33 -11.65
C SER A 440 23.42 -4.62 -12.40
N VAL A 441 23.21 -4.64 -13.70
CA VAL A 441 23.48 -5.77 -14.60
C VAL A 441 24.04 -5.26 -15.92
N ASP A 442 24.66 -6.14 -16.70
CA ASP A 442 25.15 -5.81 -18.04
C ASP A 442 23.99 -5.55 -19.03
N TYR A 443 24.26 -4.89 -20.14
CA TYR A 443 23.29 -4.65 -21.22
C TYR A 443 22.61 -5.94 -21.70
N GLY A 444 21.28 -5.92 -21.82
CA GLY A 444 20.46 -7.04 -22.28
C GLY A 444 20.45 -8.22 -21.30
N ALA A 445 20.94 -8.05 -20.08
CA ALA A 445 20.99 -9.10 -19.08
C ALA A 445 19.80 -9.04 -18.12
N THR A 446 19.46 -10.21 -17.57
CA THR A 446 18.55 -10.34 -16.43
C THR A 446 19.24 -11.14 -15.34
N ARG A 447 19.17 -10.65 -14.09
CA ARG A 447 19.75 -11.31 -12.92
C ARG A 447 18.70 -11.37 -11.81
N THR A 448 18.66 -12.49 -11.09
CA THR A 448 17.89 -12.60 -9.85
C THR A 448 18.84 -12.84 -8.69
N ASP A 449 18.80 -11.96 -7.70
CA ASP A 449 19.57 -12.06 -6.48
C ASP A 449 18.68 -12.48 -5.31
N THR A 450 19.28 -13.18 -4.34
CA THR A 450 18.61 -13.51 -3.08
C THR A 450 18.79 -12.38 -2.08
N ILE A 451 17.70 -11.97 -1.45
CA ILE A 451 17.69 -11.09 -0.28
C ILE A 451 17.67 -11.99 0.95
N THR A 452 18.79 -12.05 1.68
CA THR A 452 18.97 -13.01 2.77
C THR A 452 18.11 -12.72 3.99
N SER A 453 18.24 -11.51 4.55
CA SER A 453 17.41 -11.05 5.67
C SER A 453 17.57 -9.54 5.87
N PHE A 454 16.48 -8.86 6.18
CA PHE A 454 16.47 -7.47 6.66
C PHE A 454 15.23 -7.22 7.52
N ARG A 455 15.24 -6.12 8.29
CA ARG A 455 14.12 -5.68 9.13
C ARG A 455 14.07 -4.16 9.22
N ASP A 456 12.94 -3.64 9.67
CA ASP A 456 12.74 -2.23 10.03
C ASP A 456 13.19 -1.24 8.93
N ALA A 457 12.86 -1.57 7.68
CA ALA A 457 13.23 -0.74 6.52
C ALA A 457 12.44 0.59 6.45
N GLY A 458 11.26 0.67 7.07
CA GLY A 458 10.38 1.84 7.00
C GLY A 458 9.84 2.05 5.58
N LEU A 459 9.76 3.30 5.14
CA LEU A 459 9.43 3.63 3.75
C LEU A 459 10.72 3.73 2.94
N LEU A 460 10.78 3.08 1.78
CA LEU A 460 11.92 3.15 0.87
C LEU A 460 11.50 3.77 -0.48
N ALA A 461 12.29 4.73 -0.95
CA ALA A 461 12.20 5.24 -2.32
C ALA A 461 13.43 4.80 -3.13
N PRO A 462 13.28 4.47 -4.43
CA PRO A 462 14.40 4.20 -5.30
C PRO A 462 15.15 5.48 -5.70
N PHE A 463 16.43 5.33 -5.97
CA PHE A 463 17.25 6.26 -6.74
C PHE A 463 18.12 5.48 -7.73
N ALA A 464 18.59 6.13 -8.78
CA ALA A 464 19.47 5.54 -9.78
C ALA A 464 20.65 6.48 -10.04
N THR A 465 21.85 5.93 -10.19
CA THR A 465 23.04 6.70 -10.59
C THR A 465 23.53 6.17 -11.93
N VAL A 466 23.71 7.09 -12.88
CA VAL A 466 24.19 6.81 -14.24
C VAL A 466 25.69 7.03 -14.29
N LYS A 467 26.46 5.98 -14.55
CA LYS A 467 27.93 6.04 -14.46
C LYS A 467 28.57 6.95 -15.50
N GLN A 468 28.02 7.00 -16.71
CA GLN A 468 28.57 7.75 -17.83
C GLN A 468 28.45 9.27 -17.63
N THR A 469 27.32 9.74 -17.09
CA THR A 469 27.04 11.17 -16.93
C THR A 469 27.27 11.65 -15.50
N GLY A 470 27.19 10.76 -14.51
CA GLY A 470 27.17 11.09 -13.09
C GLY A 470 25.81 11.59 -12.59
N ASP A 471 24.78 11.58 -13.45
CA ASP A 471 23.44 11.98 -13.04
C ASP A 471 22.86 11.02 -11.98
N THR A 472 22.00 11.57 -11.12
CA THR A 472 21.26 10.79 -10.14
C THR A 472 19.78 11.12 -10.23
N TRP A 473 18.97 10.09 -10.43
CA TRP A 473 17.53 10.19 -10.54
C TRP A 473 16.87 9.62 -9.29
N PHE A 474 15.82 10.29 -8.83
CA PHE A 474 15.02 9.95 -7.66
C PHE A 474 13.58 9.65 -8.08
N SER A 475 12.88 8.87 -7.25
CA SER A 475 11.44 8.59 -7.40
C SER A 475 10.57 9.85 -7.56
N PHE A 476 10.98 10.96 -6.94
CA PHE A 476 10.22 12.21 -6.90
C PHE A 476 10.77 13.24 -7.90
N LYS A 477 9.94 13.69 -8.85
CA LYS A 477 10.35 14.63 -9.90
C LYS A 477 10.98 15.93 -9.40
N LEU A 478 10.51 16.44 -8.26
CA LEU A 478 11.04 17.68 -7.67
C LEU A 478 12.50 17.53 -7.21
N ALA A 479 12.98 16.31 -7.00
CA ALA A 479 14.37 16.03 -6.69
C ALA A 479 15.26 15.84 -7.93
N ASN A 480 14.67 15.78 -9.13
CA ASN A 480 15.40 15.52 -10.38
C ASN A 480 15.74 16.82 -11.11
N SER A 481 16.95 16.86 -11.70
CA SER A 481 17.50 18.09 -12.28
C SER A 481 16.75 18.62 -13.51
N ASP A 482 15.94 17.78 -14.14
CA ASP A 482 15.08 18.10 -15.29
C ASP A 482 13.59 18.19 -14.93
N GLY A 483 13.24 17.94 -13.66
CA GLY A 483 11.86 17.99 -13.18
C GLY A 483 10.97 16.85 -13.70
N LEU A 484 11.55 15.76 -14.21
CA LEU A 484 10.80 14.60 -14.70
C LEU A 484 10.77 13.46 -13.67
N GLU A 485 9.78 12.60 -13.80
CA GLU A 485 9.76 11.32 -13.09
C GLU A 485 10.50 10.28 -13.90
N HIS A 486 11.57 9.74 -13.34
CA HIS A 486 12.37 8.69 -13.97
C HIS A 486 11.94 7.28 -13.57
N PHE A 487 11.05 7.14 -12.57
CA PHE A 487 10.59 5.83 -12.12
C PHE A 487 9.10 5.64 -12.39
N ARG A 488 8.70 4.41 -12.71
CA ARG A 488 7.31 3.98 -12.92
C ARG A 488 6.98 2.72 -12.15
N THR A 489 5.77 2.64 -11.63
CA THR A 489 5.23 1.41 -11.06
C THR A 489 4.70 0.53 -12.17
N LEU A 490 5.31 -0.64 -12.38
CA LEU A 490 4.90 -1.61 -13.40
C LEU A 490 3.96 -2.70 -12.85
N GLY A 491 3.94 -2.88 -11.53
CA GLY A 491 3.14 -3.87 -10.83
C GLY A 491 3.43 -3.87 -9.32
N SER A 492 2.86 -4.81 -8.57
CA SER A 492 3.17 -4.95 -7.13
C SER A 492 4.64 -5.35 -6.99
N GLY A 493 5.46 -4.44 -6.44
CA GLY A 493 6.88 -4.65 -6.21
C GLY A 493 7.74 -4.49 -7.46
N SER A 494 7.19 -3.99 -8.57
CA SER A 494 7.93 -3.81 -9.82
C SER A 494 8.05 -2.34 -10.21
N ILE A 495 9.26 -1.92 -10.53
CA ILE A 495 9.63 -0.54 -10.83
C ILE A 495 10.42 -0.52 -12.12
N GLY A 496 9.98 0.28 -13.09
CA GLY A 496 10.74 0.64 -14.29
C GLY A 496 11.49 1.96 -14.09
N LEU A 497 12.60 2.12 -14.78
CA LEU A 497 13.47 3.29 -14.76
C LEU A 497 13.69 3.77 -16.19
N GLU A 498 13.71 5.09 -16.36
CA GLU A 498 14.24 5.82 -17.50
C GLU A 498 15.54 6.53 -17.04
N ASP A 499 16.68 6.21 -17.63
CA ASP A 499 18.00 6.64 -17.17
C ASP A 499 18.57 7.85 -17.91
N PHE A 500 17.88 8.32 -18.96
CA PHE A 500 18.31 9.47 -19.74
C PHE A 500 17.75 10.81 -19.23
N LYS A 501 18.60 11.85 -19.19
CA LYS A 501 18.16 13.21 -18.84
C LYS A 501 17.18 13.78 -19.86
N GLY A 502 16.01 14.23 -19.40
CA GLY A 502 14.92 14.66 -20.28
C GLY A 502 14.02 13.50 -20.75
N GLY A 503 14.32 12.28 -20.30
CA GLY A 503 13.51 11.08 -20.47
C GLY A 503 13.61 10.39 -21.84
N PHE A 504 14.38 10.92 -22.78
CA PHE A 504 14.58 10.37 -24.14
C PHE A 504 13.34 9.73 -24.80
N ASP A 505 13.21 8.40 -24.79
CA ASP A 505 12.11 7.60 -25.33
C ASP A 505 11.02 7.25 -24.31
N GLN A 506 11.28 7.37 -23.00
CA GLN A 506 10.30 7.25 -21.92
C GLN A 506 9.59 5.89 -21.89
N ASP A 507 10.29 4.82 -22.26
CA ASP A 507 9.75 3.45 -22.22
C ASP A 507 9.89 2.80 -20.82
N PHE A 508 10.75 3.37 -19.98
CA PHE A 508 11.04 2.93 -18.60
C PHE A 508 11.51 1.48 -18.48
N ASP A 509 12.07 0.90 -19.55
CA ASP A 509 12.67 -0.43 -19.55
C ASP A 509 14.20 -0.41 -19.53
N ASP A 510 14.81 0.79 -19.54
CA ASP A 510 16.24 0.99 -19.36
C ASP A 510 16.79 0.13 -18.22
N ASN A 511 16.11 0.17 -17.06
CA ASN A 511 16.25 -0.85 -16.02
C ASN A 511 14.89 -1.15 -15.37
N ILE A 512 14.64 -2.43 -15.10
CA ILE A 512 13.46 -2.90 -14.39
C ILE A 512 13.90 -3.68 -13.16
N VAL A 513 13.33 -3.35 -12.01
CA VAL A 513 13.51 -4.11 -10.77
C VAL A 513 12.19 -4.66 -10.27
N SER A 514 12.16 -5.93 -9.89
CA SER A 514 10.97 -6.62 -9.36
C SER A 514 11.31 -7.39 -8.11
N PHE A 515 10.54 -7.18 -7.05
CA PHE A 515 10.76 -7.80 -5.74
C PHE A 515 9.70 -8.84 -5.40
N THR A 516 10.17 -9.96 -4.85
CA THR A 516 9.31 -10.95 -4.19
C THR A 516 9.79 -11.12 -2.76
N PHE A 517 8.96 -10.73 -1.79
CA PHE A 517 9.28 -10.81 -0.37
C PHE A 517 8.57 -11.98 0.30
N LYS A 518 9.14 -12.45 1.41
CA LYS A 518 8.53 -13.41 2.33
C LYS A 518 8.97 -13.11 3.77
N LEU A 519 8.14 -13.49 4.73
CA LEU A 519 8.55 -13.52 6.13
C LEU A 519 9.68 -14.55 6.32
N VAL A 520 10.69 -14.22 7.12
CA VAL A 520 11.61 -15.21 7.65
C VAL A 520 10.92 -15.87 8.84
N PRO A 521 10.74 -17.21 8.84
CA PRO A 521 10.17 -17.89 10.00
C PRO A 521 11.04 -17.62 11.23
N THR A 522 10.43 -17.11 12.30
CA THR A 522 11.08 -17.13 13.61
C THR A 522 11.30 -18.58 14.02
N LEU A 523 12.56 -18.97 14.26
CA LEU A 523 12.87 -20.26 14.87
C LEU A 523 12.09 -20.34 16.19
N ALA A 524 11.24 -21.37 16.30
CA ALA A 524 10.35 -21.60 17.43
C ALA A 524 11.11 -21.89 18.73
#